data_AF-A0A2U1LSU1-F1
#
_entry.id   AF-A0A2U1LSU1-F1
#
_cell.length_a   1.000
_cell.length_b   1.000
_cell.length_c   1.000
_cell.angle_alpha   90.00
_cell.angle_beta   90.00
_cell.angle_gamma   90.00
#
_symmetry.space_group_name_H-M   'P 1'
#
loop_
_entity.id
_entity.type
_entity.pdbx_description
1 polymer ?
#
loop_
_entity_poly.entity_id
_entity_poly.type
_entity_poly.pdbx_seq_one_letter_code
_entity_poly.pdbx_strand_id
1 'polypeptide(L)'
;MHFGFEREVQEERGWFSYLQGWCVHVADRLAYLDGIIQELKFCSNHMSEARLLVELRSGDAIVFVDSIIYFKAIREFEAEKLANLRLFLQASAAHPDRRMLFAARFNAM
;
A
#
# COMPACT_ATOMS: atom_id res chain seq x y z
N MET A 1 -2.69 35.99 -14.90
CA MET A 1 -3.57 35.13 -14.08
C MET A 1 -3.68 33.72 -14.66
N HIS A 2 -4.01 33.56 -15.96
CA HIS A 2 -4.17 32.25 -16.60
C HIS A 2 -2.98 31.28 -16.41
N PHE A 3 -1.77 31.68 -16.80
CA PHE A 3 -0.56 30.85 -16.62
C PHE A 3 -0.26 30.45 -15.17
N GLY A 4 -0.62 31.29 -14.19
CA GLY A 4 -0.47 30.94 -12.77
C GLY A 4 -1.43 29.82 -12.36
N PHE A 5 -2.67 29.90 -12.85
CA PHE A 5 -3.69 28.89 -12.60
C PHE A 5 -3.40 27.56 -13.31
N GLU A 6 -2.89 27.60 -14.56
CA GLU A 6 -2.44 26.39 -15.25
C GLU A 6 -1.32 25.67 -14.51
N ARG A 7 -0.36 26.42 -13.97
CA ARG A 7 0.72 25.87 -13.16
C ARG A 7 0.19 25.18 -11.91
N GLU A 8 -0.74 25.81 -11.18
CA GLU A 8 -1.37 25.22 -9.98
C GLU A 8 -2.09 23.91 -10.31
N VAL A 9 -2.83 23.86 -11.43
CA VAL A 9 -3.51 22.63 -11.89
C VAL A 9 -2.49 21.53 -12.21
N GLN A 10 -1.37 21.86 -12.83
CA GLN A 10 -0.33 20.89 -13.15
C GLN A 10 0.38 20.36 -11.90
N GLU A 11 0.64 21.22 -10.91
CA GLU A 11 1.18 20.82 -9.61
C GLU A 11 0.21 19.86 -8.88
N GLU A 12 -1.10 20.16 -8.89
CA GLU A 12 -2.13 19.27 -8.32
C GLU A 12 -2.20 17.91 -9.03
N ARG A 13 -2.09 17.87 -10.36
CA ARG A 13 -2.02 16.61 -11.12
C ARG A 13 -0.78 15.80 -10.78
N GLY A 14 0.36 16.47 -10.58
CA GLY A 14 1.59 15.85 -10.11
C GLY A 14 1.41 15.19 -8.75
N TRP A 15 0.83 15.93 -7.80
CA TRP A 15 0.49 15.41 -6.47
C TRP A 15 -0.48 14.23 -6.52
N PHE A 16 -1.53 14.31 -7.34
CA PHE A 16 -2.49 13.22 -7.50
C PHE A 16 -1.82 11.94 -8.04
N SER A 17 -1.00 12.08 -9.08
CA SER A 17 -0.24 10.96 -9.65
C SER A 17 0.73 10.35 -8.63
N TYR A 18 1.38 11.20 -7.83
CA TYR A 18 2.27 10.77 -6.76
C TYR A 18 1.53 9.95 -5.68
N LEU A 19 0.36 10.42 -5.22
CA LEU A 19 -0.47 9.71 -4.25
C LEU A 19 -1.00 8.38 -4.80
N GLN A 20 -1.36 8.34 -6.07
CA GLN A 20 -1.77 7.10 -6.74
C GLN A 20 -0.61 6.11 -6.80
N GLY A 21 0.61 6.56 -7.11
CA GLY A 21 1.82 5.74 -7.05
C GLY A 21 2.07 5.14 -5.66
N TRP A 22 1.87 5.93 -4.59
CA TRP A 22 1.94 5.42 -3.21
C TRP A 22 0.89 4.36 -2.89
N CYS A 23 -0.33 4.51 -3.39
CA CYS A 23 -1.37 3.49 -3.23
C CYS A 23 -0.95 2.16 -3.85
N VAL A 24 -0.37 2.19 -5.06
CA VAL A 24 0.15 0.99 -5.74
C VAL A 24 1.29 0.39 -4.94
N HIS A 25 2.28 1.20 -4.53
CA HIS A 25 3.42 0.72 -3.76
C HIS A 25 3.03 0.02 -2.44
N VAL A 26 2.09 0.60 -1.68
CA VAL A 26 1.62 -0.01 -0.43
C VAL A 26 0.79 -1.28 -0.72
N ALA A 27 0.01 -1.31 -1.81
CA ALA A 27 -0.72 -2.51 -2.22
C ALA A 27 0.23 -3.66 -2.59
N ASP A 28 1.31 -3.39 -3.31
CA ASP A 28 2.33 -4.40 -3.64
C ASP A 28 3.02 -4.93 -2.38
N ARG A 29 3.30 -4.04 -1.42
CA ARG A 29 3.85 -4.43 -0.12
C ARG A 29 2.91 -5.34 0.67
N LEU A 30 1.60 -5.09 0.61
CA LEU A 30 0.60 -5.98 1.23
C LEU A 30 0.60 -7.37 0.60
N ALA A 31 0.65 -7.44 -0.74
CA ALA A 31 0.74 -8.73 -1.43
C ALA A 31 2.01 -9.50 -1.05
N TYR A 32 3.14 -8.80 -0.93
CA TYR A 32 4.40 -9.38 -0.45
C TYR A 32 4.30 -9.91 0.98
N LEU A 33 3.68 -9.15 1.89
CA LEU A 33 3.46 -9.57 3.29
C LEU A 33 2.51 -10.77 3.38
N ASP A 34 1.43 -10.77 2.60
CA ASP A 34 0.51 -11.90 2.52
C ASP A 34 1.24 -13.17 2.04
N GLY A 35 2.16 -13.04 1.08
CA GLY A 35 3.07 -14.10 0.63
C GLY A 35 3.97 -14.64 1.74
N ILE A 36 4.68 -13.77 2.47
CA ILE A 36 5.52 -14.19 3.61
C ILE A 36 4.67 -14.92 4.66
N ILE A 37 3.52 -14.38 5.04
CA ILE A 37 2.64 -15.00 6.04
C ILE A 37 2.18 -16.38 5.57
N GLN A 38 1.86 -16.54 4.28
CA GLN A 38 1.46 -17.81 3.71
C GLN A 38 2.58 -18.85 3.76
N GLU A 39 3.79 -18.47 3.36
CA GLU A 39 4.98 -19.34 3.42
C GLU A 39 5.30 -19.74 4.87
N LEU A 40 5.25 -18.80 5.82
CA LEU A 40 5.48 -19.10 7.22
C LEU A 40 4.43 -20.07 7.80
N LYS A 41 3.15 -19.90 7.43
CA LYS A 41 2.08 -20.84 7.81
C LYS A 41 2.30 -22.22 7.17
N PHE A 42 2.71 -22.25 5.91
CA PHE A 42 3.02 -23.50 5.21
C PHE A 42 4.16 -24.23 5.92
N CYS A 43 5.28 -23.56 6.18
CA CYS A 43 6.41 -24.12 6.94
C CYS A 43 5.98 -24.59 8.33
N SER A 44 5.21 -23.78 9.07
CA SER A 44 4.72 -24.13 10.41
C SER A 44 3.86 -25.40 10.42
N ASN A 45 3.01 -25.58 9.42
CA ASN A 45 2.14 -26.76 9.30
C ASN A 45 2.91 -28.03 8.90
N HIS A 46 4.03 -27.90 8.19
CA HIS A 46 4.89 -29.02 7.76
C HIS A 46 6.14 -29.18 8.65
N MET A 47 6.12 -28.60 9.86
CA MET A 47 7.24 -28.65 10.80
C MET A 47 7.67 -30.08 11.16
N SER A 48 6.76 -31.06 11.17
CA SER A 48 7.10 -32.47 11.41
C SER A 48 7.96 -33.06 10.29
N GLU A 49 7.67 -32.71 9.03
CA GLU A 49 8.43 -33.12 7.85
C GLU A 49 9.78 -32.38 7.78
N ALA A 50 9.77 -31.08 8.09
CA ALA A 50 10.98 -30.27 8.15
C ALA A 50 11.91 -30.67 9.30
N ARG A 51 11.37 -31.12 10.45
CA ARG A 51 12.15 -31.60 11.59
C ARG A 51 12.87 -32.92 11.27
N LEU A 52 12.31 -33.73 10.37
CA LEU A 52 12.92 -34.96 9.87
C LEU A 52 14.08 -34.68 8.89
N LEU A 53 13.99 -33.59 8.11
CA LEU A 53 14.95 -33.25 7.06
C LEU A 53 16.03 -32.23 7.47
N VAL A 54 15.78 -31.37 8.46
CA VAL A 54 16.60 -30.16 8.75
C VAL A 54 16.98 -30.02 10.24
N GLU A 55 16.86 -31.07 11.06
CA GLU A 55 17.25 -31.05 12.49
C GLU A 55 16.65 -29.88 13.31
N LEU A 56 15.40 -29.49 13.03
CA LEU A 56 14.75 -28.37 13.73
C LEU A 56 14.68 -28.60 15.25
N ARG A 57 15.11 -27.60 16.02
CA ARG A 57 15.15 -27.62 17.49
C ARG A 57 13.73 -27.44 18.07
N SER A 58 13.58 -27.73 19.35
CA SER A 58 12.29 -27.64 20.06
C SER A 58 11.70 -26.21 20.05
N GLY A 59 12.54 -25.17 19.96
CA GLY A 59 12.12 -23.77 19.98
C GLY A 59 11.67 -23.17 18.64
N ASP A 60 11.95 -23.84 17.51
CA ASP A 60 11.74 -23.23 16.19
C ASP A 60 10.25 -23.02 15.88
N ALA A 61 9.37 -23.86 16.44
CA ALA A 61 7.92 -23.70 16.32
C ALA A 61 7.43 -22.38 16.95
N ILE A 62 8.02 -21.96 18.07
CA ILE A 62 7.67 -20.69 18.74
C ILE A 62 8.11 -19.52 17.84
N VAL A 63 9.31 -19.60 17.25
CA VAL A 63 9.84 -18.58 16.33
C VAL A 63 8.93 -18.40 15.11
N PHE A 64 8.38 -19.49 14.54
CA PHE A 64 7.41 -19.39 13.44
C PHE A 64 6.12 -18.70 13.85
N VAL A 65 5.54 -19.07 15.00
CA VAL A 65 4.30 -18.46 15.50
C VAL A 65 4.51 -16.97 15.76
N ASP A 66 5.60 -16.60 16.42
CA ASP A 66 5.94 -15.20 16.70
C ASP A 66 6.17 -14.40 15.41
N SER A 67 6.85 -15.00 14.43
CA SER A 67 7.05 -14.40 13.11
C SER A 67 5.72 -14.16 12.39
N ILE A 68 4.80 -15.13 12.41
CA ILE A 68 3.47 -14.99 11.80
C ILE A 68 2.68 -13.86 12.46
N ILE A 69 2.71 -13.76 13.79
CA ILE A 69 2.04 -12.68 14.54
C ILE A 69 2.66 -11.32 14.18
N TYR A 70 4.00 -11.24 14.16
CA TYR A 70 4.72 -10.02 13.80
C TYR A 70 4.37 -9.52 12.38
N PHE A 71 4.43 -10.40 11.38
CA PHE A 71 4.11 -10.02 10.00
C PHE A 71 2.62 -9.69 9.83
N LYS A 72 1.71 -10.35 10.54
CA LYS A 72 0.29 -9.96 10.56
C LYS A 72 0.10 -8.54 11.08
N ALA A 73 0.76 -8.18 12.17
CA ALA A 73 0.67 -6.83 12.73
C ALA A 73 1.16 -5.76 11.74
N ILE A 74 2.29 -6.00 11.06
CA ILE A 74 2.79 -5.10 10.00
C ILE A 74 1.80 -5.02 8.85
N ARG A 75 1.24 -6.16 8.43
CA ARG A 75 0.27 -6.24 7.33
C ARG A 75 -1.01 -5.47 7.65
N GLU A 76 -1.51 -5.56 8.87
CA GLU A 76 -2.67 -4.78 9.33
C GLU A 76 -2.38 -3.28 9.32
N PHE A 77 -1.21 -2.87 9.80
CA PHE A 77 -0.77 -1.46 9.75
C PHE A 77 -0.68 -0.92 8.31
N GLU A 78 -0.06 -1.67 7.38
CA GLU A 78 0.01 -1.24 5.98
C GLU A 78 -1.37 -1.25 5.30
N ALA A 79 -2.29 -2.12 5.72
CA ALA A 79 -3.65 -2.16 5.20
C ALA A 79 -4.46 -0.92 5.62
N GLU A 80 -4.33 -0.51 6.88
CA GLU A 80 -4.93 0.74 7.38
C GLU A 80 -4.33 1.96 6.66
N LYS A 81 -3.00 1.98 6.48
CA LYS A 81 -2.32 3.02 5.71
C LYS A 81 -2.84 3.12 4.28
N LEU A 82 -3.05 2.00 3.59
CA LEU A 82 -3.61 1.98 2.25
C LEU A 82 -5.06 2.49 2.22
N ALA A 83 -5.87 2.12 3.20
CA ALA A 83 -7.24 2.63 3.33
C ALA A 83 -7.24 4.16 3.47
N ASN A 84 -6.38 4.70 4.35
CA ASN A 84 -6.25 6.14 4.55
C ASN A 84 -5.74 6.86 3.29
N LEU A 85 -4.75 6.30 2.58
CA LEU A 85 -4.26 6.86 1.31
C LEU A 85 -5.36 6.90 0.25
N ARG A 86 -6.19 5.85 0.15
CA ARG A 86 -7.32 5.82 -0.79
C ARG A 86 -8.39 6.85 -0.44
N LEU A 87 -8.72 7.02 0.84
CA LEU A 87 -9.64 8.07 1.29
C LEU A 87 -9.10 9.46 0.96
N PHE A 88 -7.81 9.69 1.22
CA PHE A 88 -7.15 10.95 0.88
C PHE A 88 -7.17 11.21 -0.64
N LEU A 89 -6.84 10.20 -1.45
CA LEU A 89 -6.88 10.31 -2.92
C LEU A 89 -8.29 10.63 -3.42
N GLN A 90 -9.32 9.98 -2.88
CA GLN A 90 -10.73 10.25 -3.23
C GLN A 90 -11.14 11.69 -2.86
N ALA A 91 -10.77 12.16 -1.67
CA ALA A 91 -11.03 13.53 -1.25
C ALA A 91 -10.27 14.53 -2.15
N SER A 92 -9.02 14.21 -2.49
CA SER A 92 -8.20 15.03 -3.38
C SER A 92 -8.74 15.07 -4.81
N ALA A 93 -9.42 14.04 -5.32
CA ALA A 93 -9.97 14.03 -6.68
C ALA A 93 -11.07 15.08 -6.91
N ALA A 94 -11.84 15.44 -5.88
CA ALA A 94 -12.96 16.37 -6.01
C ALA A 94 -12.54 17.85 -6.27
N HIS A 95 -11.30 18.20 -5.95
CA HIS A 95 -10.74 19.55 -6.07
C HIS A 95 -10.18 19.89 -7.47
N PRO A 96 -9.32 19.07 -8.09
CA PRO A 96 -8.73 19.34 -9.39
C PRO A 96 -9.79 19.33 -10.50
N ASP A 97 -10.85 18.51 -10.44
CA ASP A 97 -11.92 18.53 -11.46
C ASP A 97 -12.62 19.89 -11.54
N ARG A 98 -12.92 20.50 -10.39
CA ARG A 98 -13.53 21.84 -10.33
C ARG A 98 -12.59 22.93 -10.81
N ARG A 99 -11.29 22.82 -10.49
CA ARG A 99 -10.28 23.79 -10.96
C ARG A 99 -10.00 23.63 -12.45
N MET A 100 -9.91 22.41 -12.96
CA MET A 100 -9.76 22.13 -14.39
C MET A 100 -10.94 22.66 -15.21
N LEU A 101 -12.18 22.50 -14.73
CA LEU A 101 -13.37 23.10 -15.35
C LEU A 101 -13.28 24.62 -15.40
N PHE A 102 -12.75 25.26 -14.35
CA PHE A 102 -12.55 26.70 -14.32
C PHE A 102 -11.42 27.16 -15.27
N ALA A 103 -10.28 26.45 -15.31
CA ALA A 103 -9.20 26.72 -16.25
C ALA A 103 -9.66 26.62 -17.71
N ALA A 104 -10.45 25.60 -18.04
CA ALA A 104 -10.97 25.37 -19.39
C ALA A 104 -11.85 26.53 -19.89
N ARG A 105 -12.47 27.32 -19.01
CA ARG A 105 -13.25 28.52 -19.39
C ARG A 105 -12.39 29.64 -19.95
N PHE A 106 -11.10 29.68 -19.60
CA PHE A 106 -10.16 30.64 -20.18
C PHE A 106 -9.63 30.21 -21.55
N ASN A 107 -9.64 28.91 -21.85
CA ASN A 107 -9.24 28.37 -23.15
C ASN A 107 -10.35 28.41 -24.21
N ALA A 108 -11.61 28.65 -23.78
CA ALA A 108 -12.77 28.79 -24.64
C ALA A 108 -13.08 30.25 -25.05
N MET A 109 -12.24 31.19 -24.63
CA MET A 109 -12.35 32.63 -24.90
C MET A 109 -11.15 33.07 -25.75
#